data_AF-A0A2V0P6S5-F1
#
_entry.id   AF-A0A2V0P6S5-F1
#
_cell.length_a   1.000
_cell.length_b   1.000
_cell.length_c   1.000
_cell.angle_alpha   90.00
_cell.angle_beta   90.00
_cell.angle_gamma   90.00
#
_symmetry.space_group_name_H-M   'P 1'
#
loop_
_entity.id
_entity.type
_entity.pdbx_description
1 polymer ?
#
loop_
_entity_poly.entity_id
_entity_poly.type
_entity_poly.pdbx_seq_one_letter_code
_entity_poly.pdbx_strand_id
1 'polypeptide(L)'
;MASRLLQQHLLSAGSSLLPQAAGGLLSTGALPSWFATRAPASSSTATKAKPAAVGKGAAAKGKAGTAAAAPKGKPAASAAAPKKPAAAAAKKPAPPKIKRALSAYTCFVQATSSQWFKPGMAAPDGLRSAGAAWKGMSDAEKAKYVALALESKAASTAARAKAKSERAPPGAYIQFATSELRRLKAERPAAAATALMSEVAARWRALPEADKAARAAAATKARAQWAASRPAA
;
A
#
# COMPACT_ATOMS: atom_id res chain seq x y z
N MET A 1 28.19 20.42 47.13
CA MET A 1 27.22 21.46 47.54
C MET A 1 27.65 22.78 46.93
N ALA A 2 26.69 23.68 46.63
CA ALA A 2 26.89 24.97 45.94
C ALA A 2 27.42 24.84 44.48
N SER A 3 26.97 25.62 43.48
CA SER A 3 26.04 26.75 43.50
C SER A 3 24.98 26.66 42.39
N ARG A 4 23.71 26.92 42.74
CA ARG A 4 22.77 27.58 41.83
C ARG A 4 23.15 29.06 41.77
N LEU A 5 23.17 29.69 40.59
CA LEU A 5 22.87 31.13 40.37
C LEU A 5 22.92 31.48 38.87
N LEU A 6 22.26 32.57 38.48
CA LEU A 6 21.87 32.97 37.10
C LEU A 6 20.87 31.98 36.46
N GLN A 7 19.54 32.14 36.51
CA GLN A 7 18.71 33.37 36.50
C GLN A 7 18.87 34.11 35.16
N GLN A 8 17.99 33.80 34.19
CA GLN A 8 16.84 34.64 33.79
C GLN A 8 17.22 36.05 33.30
N HIS A 9 17.22 36.20 31.98
CA HIS A 9 16.79 37.43 31.30
C HIS A 9 15.53 37.05 30.49
N LEU A 10 14.34 37.58 30.85
CA LEU A 10 13.78 38.82 30.30
C LEU A 10 13.53 38.67 28.79
N LEU A 11 12.33 38.23 28.39
CA LEU A 11 11.22 39.14 28.04
C LEU A 11 11.67 40.32 27.16
N SER A 12 11.37 40.23 25.87
CA SER A 12 11.06 41.40 25.05
C SER A 12 9.78 41.12 24.26
N ALA A 13 8.74 41.90 24.54
CA ALA A 13 7.49 41.86 23.80
C ALA A 13 7.63 42.69 22.53
N GLY A 14 7.09 42.19 21.41
CA GLY A 14 7.14 42.84 20.10
C GLY A 14 5.79 42.74 19.39
N SER A 15 4.75 43.29 20.01
CA SER A 15 3.44 43.43 19.38
C SER A 15 3.45 44.44 18.23
N SER A 16 2.44 44.32 17.36
CA SER A 16 1.99 45.33 16.39
C SER A 16 2.90 45.57 15.17
N LEU A 17 2.42 45.13 14.00
CA LEU A 17 1.75 46.03 13.06
C LEU A 17 1.09 45.25 11.91
N LEU A 18 -0.25 45.17 11.93
CA LEU A 18 -1.04 44.88 10.73
C LEU A 18 -1.16 46.17 9.91
N PRO A 19 -0.84 46.18 8.61
CA PRO A 19 -1.44 47.11 7.67
C PRO A 19 -2.77 46.55 7.16
N GLN A 20 -3.84 47.30 7.39
CA GLN A 20 -5.17 47.09 6.82
C GLN A 20 -5.21 47.68 5.40
N ALA A 21 -5.44 46.84 4.38
CA ALA A 21 -5.84 47.25 3.03
C ALA A 21 -6.81 46.19 2.49
N ALA A 22 -8.12 46.44 2.41
CA ALA A 22 -8.84 47.35 1.51
C ALA A 22 -9.07 46.77 0.11
N GLY A 23 -10.35 46.47 -0.20
CA GLY A 23 -10.96 46.46 -1.54
C GLY A 23 -10.47 45.42 -2.55
N GLY A 24 -11.31 44.42 -2.88
CA GLY A 24 -10.94 43.41 -3.88
C GLY A 24 -12.06 42.45 -4.32
N LEU A 25 -13.13 43.00 -4.89
CA LEU A 25 -14.16 42.34 -5.73
C LEU A 25 -14.69 40.95 -5.32
N LEU A 26 -16.00 40.91 -5.07
CA LEU A 26 -16.83 39.70 -5.15
C LEU A 26 -16.84 39.15 -6.58
N SER A 27 -15.86 38.30 -6.91
CA SER A 27 -15.89 37.54 -8.16
C SER A 27 -16.91 36.40 -8.03
N THR A 28 -18.08 36.59 -8.63
CA THR A 28 -19.12 35.56 -8.82
C THR A 28 -18.66 34.55 -9.87
N GLY A 29 -17.61 33.80 -9.54
CA GLY A 29 -17.08 32.72 -10.36
C GLY A 29 -18.13 31.64 -10.57
N ALA A 30 -18.57 31.47 -11.82
CA ALA A 30 -19.63 30.54 -12.20
C ALA A 30 -19.38 29.12 -11.68
N LEU A 31 -20.42 28.51 -11.11
CA LEU A 31 -20.40 27.10 -10.73
C LEU A 31 -20.16 26.24 -11.98
N PRO A 32 -19.20 25.31 -11.97
CA PRO A 32 -18.86 24.52 -13.14
C PRO A 32 -20.00 23.56 -13.52
N SER A 33 -20.32 23.50 -14.81
CA SER A 33 -21.55 22.92 -15.39
C SER A 33 -21.72 21.39 -15.29
N TRP A 34 -20.93 20.71 -14.46
CA TRP A 34 -21.08 19.26 -14.19
C TRP A 34 -22.06 18.95 -13.04
N PHE A 35 -22.60 19.96 -12.36
CA PHE A 35 -23.77 19.83 -11.47
C PHE A 35 -25.11 19.74 -12.24
N ALA A 36 -25.11 19.03 -13.37
CA ALA A 36 -26.32 18.70 -14.10
C ALA A 36 -27.09 17.59 -13.37
N THR A 37 -28.18 18.00 -12.73
CA THR A 37 -29.30 17.26 -12.16
C THR A 37 -29.41 15.78 -12.56
N ARG A 38 -28.81 14.87 -11.77
CA ARG A 38 -29.13 13.43 -11.87
C ARG A 38 -30.46 13.17 -11.17
N ALA A 39 -31.53 13.09 -11.96
CA ALA A 39 -32.87 12.74 -11.47
C ALA A 39 -32.88 11.36 -10.75
N PRO A 40 -33.69 11.20 -9.68
CA PRO A 40 -33.85 9.92 -9.01
C PRO A 40 -34.74 8.98 -9.83
N ALA A 41 -34.13 7.96 -10.43
CA ALA A 41 -34.90 6.86 -11.02
C ALA A 41 -35.52 6.01 -9.91
N SER A 42 -36.85 5.97 -9.85
CA SER A 42 -37.60 5.19 -8.86
C SER A 42 -37.56 3.69 -9.14
N SER A 43 -37.47 2.91 -8.05
CA SER A 43 -38.05 1.57 -7.87
C SER A 43 -38.18 0.60 -9.06
N SER A 44 -37.45 -0.51 -9.01
CA SER A 44 -38.03 -1.81 -9.40
C SER A 44 -37.50 -2.94 -8.52
N THR A 45 -38.40 -3.54 -7.74
CA THR A 45 -38.15 -4.70 -6.89
C THR A 45 -38.37 -5.99 -7.69
N ALA A 46 -37.30 -6.73 -7.96
CA ALA A 46 -37.38 -8.06 -8.58
C ALA A 46 -36.86 -9.14 -7.63
N THR A 47 -37.76 -9.72 -6.83
CA THR A 47 -37.55 -10.97 -6.12
C THR A 47 -37.29 -12.10 -7.12
N LYS A 48 -36.12 -12.76 -7.06
CA LYS A 48 -35.88 -14.01 -7.78
C LYS A 48 -35.74 -15.18 -6.80
N ALA A 49 -36.70 -16.10 -6.89
CA ALA A 49 -36.81 -17.25 -6.00
C ALA A 49 -35.69 -18.28 -6.22
N LYS A 50 -35.41 -19.01 -5.13
CA LYS A 50 -34.51 -20.15 -5.05
C LYS A 50 -35.31 -21.44 -5.30
N PRO A 51 -34.99 -22.25 -6.33
CA PRO A 51 -35.35 -23.66 -6.32
C PRO A 51 -34.37 -24.43 -5.43
N ALA A 52 -34.89 -25.37 -4.65
CA ALA A 52 -34.14 -26.36 -3.89
C ALA A 52 -34.37 -27.77 -4.48
N ALA A 53 -33.74 -28.78 -3.87
CA ALA A 53 -33.82 -30.21 -4.24
C ALA A 53 -33.07 -30.59 -5.53
N VAL A 54 -32.57 -31.82 -5.72
CA VAL A 54 -32.25 -32.95 -4.81
C VAL A 54 -31.18 -33.79 -5.55
N GLY A 55 -30.27 -34.48 -4.85
CA GLY A 55 -29.23 -35.27 -5.52
C GLY A 55 -28.26 -35.99 -4.58
N LYS A 56 -28.74 -37.04 -3.91
CA LYS A 56 -27.97 -37.87 -2.98
C LYS A 56 -27.43 -39.09 -3.75
N GLY A 57 -26.12 -39.26 -3.82
CA GLY A 57 -25.48 -40.40 -4.50
C GLY A 57 -24.09 -40.69 -3.91
N ALA A 58 -23.89 -41.91 -3.44
CA ALA A 58 -22.66 -42.38 -2.81
C ALA A 58 -22.14 -43.66 -3.49
N ALA A 59 -20.94 -44.11 -3.09
CA ALA A 59 -20.23 -45.30 -3.57
C ALA A 59 -19.57 -45.13 -4.97
N ALA A 60 -18.48 -45.83 -5.34
CA ALA A 60 -17.66 -46.80 -4.59
C ALA A 60 -16.18 -46.81 -5.06
N LYS A 61 -15.34 -47.61 -4.39
CA LYS A 61 -13.96 -47.96 -4.76
C LYS A 61 -13.85 -48.55 -6.18
N GLY A 62 -12.74 -48.26 -6.86
CA GLY A 62 -12.19 -49.07 -7.96
C GLY A 62 -10.66 -48.98 -7.97
N LYS A 63 -9.97 -50.13 -7.97
CA LYS A 63 -8.50 -50.27 -7.97
C LYS A 63 -8.10 -51.24 -9.08
N ALA A 64 -6.85 -51.14 -9.54
CA ALA A 64 -6.23 -51.81 -10.69
C ALA A 64 -6.59 -51.18 -12.06
N GLY A 65 -5.69 -51.11 -13.05
CA GLY A 65 -4.26 -51.48 -13.03
C GLY A 65 -3.88 -52.39 -14.19
N THR A 66 -3.22 -51.84 -15.21
CA THR A 66 -2.54 -52.60 -16.28
C THR A 66 -1.35 -51.79 -16.81
N ALA A 67 -0.34 -52.46 -17.36
CA ALA A 67 1.01 -51.92 -17.59
C ALA A 67 1.51 -52.10 -19.04
N ALA A 68 2.70 -51.53 -19.33
CA ALA A 68 3.54 -51.73 -20.52
C ALA A 68 2.98 -51.17 -21.86
N ALA A 69 3.76 -50.70 -22.86
CA ALA A 69 5.20 -50.41 -23.04
C ALA A 69 5.33 -49.18 -24.01
N ALA A 70 6.45 -48.70 -24.56
CA ALA A 70 7.88 -49.07 -24.55
C ALA A 70 8.75 -47.79 -24.80
N PRO A 71 10.08 -47.78 -24.53
CA PRO A 71 10.92 -46.57 -24.62
C PRO A 71 11.63 -46.38 -25.98
N LYS A 72 11.95 -45.12 -26.35
CA LYS A 72 12.91 -44.79 -27.43
C LYS A 72 13.81 -43.60 -27.11
N GLY A 73 15.13 -43.83 -27.21
CA GLY A 73 16.07 -42.95 -27.94
C GLY A 73 16.45 -41.58 -27.37
N LYS A 74 17.66 -41.49 -26.80
CA LYS A 74 18.47 -40.26 -26.62
C LYS A 74 19.07 -39.82 -27.99
N PRO A 75 19.46 -38.55 -28.20
CA PRO A 75 20.74 -37.99 -27.73
C PRO A 75 20.57 -36.62 -27.04
N ALA A 76 21.29 -36.23 -25.98
CA ALA A 76 22.74 -36.11 -25.75
C ALA A 76 23.35 -34.79 -26.31
N ALA A 77 24.13 -34.12 -25.45
CA ALA A 77 24.98 -32.94 -25.69
C ALA A 77 24.30 -31.58 -26.03
N SER A 78 24.10 -30.75 -24.99
CA SER A 78 24.40 -29.31 -25.06
C SER A 78 25.20 -28.92 -23.82
N ALA A 79 26.20 -28.05 -23.99
CA ALA A 79 27.36 -27.95 -23.11
C ALA A 79 27.07 -27.29 -21.75
N ALA A 80 27.82 -27.71 -20.74
CA ALA A 80 27.79 -27.12 -19.41
C ALA A 80 28.48 -25.74 -19.41
N ALA A 81 27.70 -24.66 -19.32
CA ALA A 81 28.23 -23.36 -18.92
C ALA A 81 28.52 -23.36 -17.41
N PRO A 82 29.71 -22.93 -16.96
CA PRO A 82 30.08 -22.99 -15.54
C PRO A 82 29.21 -22.05 -14.71
N LYS A 83 28.54 -22.62 -13.70
CA LYS A 83 27.79 -21.84 -12.70
C LYS A 83 28.77 -21.04 -11.85
N LYS A 84 28.95 -19.76 -12.19
CA LYS A 84 29.66 -18.77 -11.35
C LYS A 84 29.11 -18.87 -9.92
N PRO A 85 29.95 -19.07 -8.88
CA PRO A 85 29.45 -19.19 -7.52
C PRO A 85 28.72 -17.91 -7.12
N ALA A 86 27.46 -18.06 -6.72
CA ALA A 86 26.67 -16.96 -6.21
C ALA A 86 27.23 -16.56 -4.85
N ALA A 87 28.08 -15.52 -4.86
CA ALA A 87 28.48 -14.84 -3.64
C ALA A 87 27.21 -14.50 -2.83
N ALA A 88 27.14 -14.99 -1.59
CA ALA A 88 25.97 -14.86 -0.75
C ALA A 88 25.74 -13.38 -0.41
N ALA A 89 24.95 -12.70 -1.25
CA ALA A 89 24.59 -11.31 -1.03
C ALA A 89 23.81 -11.22 0.30
N ALA A 90 24.45 -10.63 1.31
CA ALA A 90 23.87 -10.45 2.63
C ALA A 90 22.48 -9.81 2.49
N LYS A 91 21.45 -10.53 2.94
CA LYS A 91 20.06 -10.05 2.90
C LYS A 91 19.99 -8.82 3.81
N LYS A 92 19.94 -7.64 3.19
CA LYS A 92 19.77 -6.37 3.93
C LYS A 92 18.56 -6.52 4.87
N PRO A 93 18.65 -6.06 6.14
CA PRO A 93 17.56 -6.19 7.08
C PRO A 93 16.28 -5.60 6.48
N ALA A 94 15.19 -6.38 6.53
CA ALA A 94 13.94 -5.96 5.94
C ALA A 94 13.44 -4.70 6.66
N PRO A 95 12.98 -3.66 5.94
CA PRO A 95 12.47 -2.45 6.57
C PRO A 95 11.28 -2.79 7.49
N PRO A 96 11.13 -2.08 8.63
CA PRO A 96 10.12 -2.39 9.63
C PRO A 96 8.72 -2.42 9.02
N LYS A 97 8.01 -3.54 9.23
CA LYS A 97 6.74 -3.83 8.55
C LYS A 97 5.63 -2.97 9.14
N ILE A 98 5.30 -1.88 8.44
CA ILE A 98 4.25 -0.94 8.85
C ILE A 98 2.91 -1.68 9.01
N LYS A 99 2.43 -1.75 10.25
CA LYS A 99 1.16 -2.38 10.61
C LYS A 99 0.01 -1.72 9.83
N ARG A 100 -1.02 -2.52 9.49
CA ARG A 100 -2.25 -1.99 8.89
C ARG A 100 -2.99 -1.14 9.94
N ALA A 101 -3.73 -0.14 9.47
CA ALA A 101 -4.64 0.63 10.30
C ALA A 101 -5.66 -0.30 10.97
N LEU A 102 -6.05 0.03 12.21
CA LEU A 102 -7.09 -0.67 12.94
C LEU A 102 -8.47 -0.24 12.41
N SER A 103 -9.44 -1.16 12.40
CA SER A 103 -10.83 -0.82 12.11
C SER A 103 -11.55 -0.36 13.37
N ALA A 104 -12.68 0.34 13.24
CA ALA A 104 -13.48 0.79 14.39
C ALA A 104 -13.87 -0.38 15.31
N TYR A 105 -14.29 -1.51 14.73
CA TYR A 105 -14.56 -2.73 15.48
C TYR A 105 -13.30 -3.27 16.18
N THR A 106 -12.13 -3.19 15.55
CA THR A 106 -10.86 -3.62 16.19
C THR A 106 -10.49 -2.73 17.37
N CYS A 107 -10.68 -1.41 17.24
CA CYS A 107 -10.49 -0.45 18.34
C CYS A 107 -11.46 -0.72 19.50
N PHE A 108 -12.73 -1.03 19.19
CA PHE A 108 -13.73 -1.45 20.18
C PHE A 108 -13.36 -2.75 20.89
N VAL A 109 -13.00 -3.81 20.15
CA VAL A 109 -12.59 -5.10 20.73
C VAL A 109 -11.33 -4.95 21.58
N GLN A 110 -10.40 -4.07 21.23
CA GLN A 110 -9.24 -3.78 22.08
C GLN A 110 -9.62 -3.02 23.36
N ALA A 111 -10.43 -1.96 23.25
CA ALA A 111 -10.86 -1.16 24.39
C ALA A 111 -11.73 -1.95 25.39
N THR A 112 -12.50 -2.92 24.89
CA THR A 112 -13.38 -3.78 25.71
C THR A 112 -12.82 -5.19 25.93
N SER A 113 -11.56 -5.45 25.56
CA SER A 113 -10.97 -6.80 25.57
C SER A 113 -11.09 -7.49 26.93
N SER A 114 -10.81 -6.79 28.04
CA SER A 114 -10.92 -7.33 29.40
C SER A 114 -12.34 -7.74 29.81
N GLN A 115 -13.37 -7.21 29.16
CA GLN A 115 -14.78 -7.57 29.41
C GLN A 115 -15.16 -8.91 28.75
N TRP A 116 -14.62 -9.17 27.55
CA TRP A 116 -14.98 -10.31 26.71
C TRP A 116 -13.99 -11.48 26.77
N PHE A 117 -12.70 -11.22 27.00
CA PHE A 117 -11.65 -12.23 27.08
C PHE A 117 -11.26 -12.51 28.54
N LYS A 118 -12.18 -13.15 29.26
CA LYS A 118 -11.94 -13.62 30.64
C LYS A 118 -10.98 -14.83 30.65
N PRO A 119 -10.13 -14.99 31.67
CA PRO A 119 -9.30 -16.19 31.81
C PRO A 119 -10.19 -17.44 31.86
N GLY A 120 -9.85 -18.46 31.06
CA GLY A 120 -10.63 -19.68 30.90
C GLY A 120 -11.73 -19.64 29.84
N MET A 121 -12.09 -18.47 29.28
CA MET A 121 -13.03 -18.39 28.15
C MET A 121 -12.30 -18.61 26.82
N ALA A 122 -12.90 -19.39 25.90
CA ALA A 122 -12.35 -19.54 24.56
C ALA A 122 -12.45 -18.23 23.77
N ALA A 123 -11.35 -17.82 23.13
CA ALA A 123 -11.27 -16.61 22.30
C ALA A 123 -12.40 -16.44 21.25
N PRO A 124 -12.90 -17.47 20.54
CA PRO A 124 -14.03 -17.29 19.63
C PRO A 124 -15.33 -16.86 20.33
N ASP A 125 -15.57 -17.24 21.59
CA ASP A 125 -16.80 -16.89 22.33
C ASP A 125 -16.75 -15.45 22.84
N GLY A 126 -15.59 -14.99 23.30
CA GLY A 126 -15.35 -13.58 23.57
C GLY A 126 -15.57 -12.72 22.32
N LEU A 127 -15.07 -13.14 21.16
CA LEU A 127 -15.23 -12.41 19.91
C LEU A 127 -16.67 -12.42 19.36
N ARG A 128 -17.44 -13.51 19.57
CA ARG A 128 -18.89 -13.57 19.28
C ARG A 128 -19.66 -12.56 20.14
N SER A 129 -19.36 -12.53 21.44
CA SER A 129 -19.99 -11.64 22.41
C SER A 129 -19.72 -10.17 22.10
N ALA A 130 -18.45 -9.83 21.83
CA ALA A 130 -18.07 -8.50 21.37
C ALA A 130 -18.76 -8.12 20.03
N GLY A 131 -18.92 -9.08 19.10
CA GLY A 131 -19.62 -8.88 17.84
C GLY A 131 -21.13 -8.62 18.00
N ALA A 132 -21.77 -9.23 18.99
CA ALA A 132 -23.15 -8.96 19.36
C ALA A 132 -23.31 -7.57 20.00
N ALA A 133 -22.44 -7.24 20.96
CA ALA A 133 -22.41 -5.92 21.60
C ALA A 133 -22.23 -4.79 20.56
N TRP A 134 -21.24 -4.91 19.66
CA TRP A 134 -21.00 -3.92 18.60
C TRP A 134 -22.19 -3.70 17.67
N LYS A 135 -23.00 -4.74 17.41
CA LYS A 135 -24.23 -4.59 16.62
C LYS A 135 -25.31 -3.82 17.37
N GLY A 136 -25.43 -4.04 18.69
CA GLY A 136 -26.41 -3.37 19.56
C GLY A 136 -26.07 -1.93 19.96
N MET A 137 -24.81 -1.51 19.85
CA MET A 137 -24.41 -0.13 20.16
C MET A 137 -25.02 0.88 19.18
N SER A 138 -25.37 2.07 19.67
CA SER A 138 -25.79 3.20 18.84
C SER A 138 -24.63 3.74 17.98
N ASP A 139 -24.96 4.47 16.91
CA ASP A 139 -23.94 5.10 16.08
C ASP A 139 -23.19 6.23 16.81
N ALA A 140 -23.81 6.84 17.83
CA ALA A 140 -23.16 7.80 18.73
C ALA A 140 -22.03 7.15 19.57
N GLU A 141 -22.26 5.95 20.11
CA GLU A 141 -21.23 5.21 20.86
C GLU A 141 -20.14 4.66 19.92
N LYS A 142 -20.53 4.21 18.72
CA LYS A 142 -19.59 3.78 17.68
C LYS A 142 -18.71 4.93 17.18
N ALA A 143 -19.20 6.18 17.19
CA ALA A 143 -18.47 7.35 16.69
C ALA A 143 -17.08 7.51 17.33
N LYS A 144 -16.96 7.25 18.65
CA LYS A 144 -15.67 7.24 19.37
C LYS A 144 -14.66 6.28 18.74
N TYR A 145 -15.10 5.08 18.38
CA TYR A 145 -14.24 4.05 17.77
C TYR A 145 -13.99 4.30 16.28
N VAL A 146 -14.93 4.97 15.60
CA VAL A 146 -14.72 5.45 14.22
C VAL A 146 -13.65 6.54 14.20
N ALA A 147 -13.65 7.49 15.14
CA ALA A 147 -12.60 8.52 15.26
C ALA A 147 -11.22 7.87 15.48
N LEU A 148 -11.09 6.97 16.45
CA LEU A 148 -9.84 6.22 16.70
C LEU A 148 -9.36 5.42 15.47
N ALA A 149 -10.28 4.86 14.68
CA ALA A 149 -9.94 4.16 13.45
C ALA A 149 -9.50 5.11 12.32
N LEU A 150 -10.07 6.31 12.24
CA LEU A 150 -9.63 7.36 11.30
C LEU A 150 -8.23 7.87 11.67
N GLU A 151 -7.94 8.08 12.96
CA GLU A 151 -6.60 8.40 13.46
C GLU A 151 -5.60 7.28 13.14
N SER A 152 -5.96 6.01 13.42
CA SER A 152 -5.12 4.84 13.08
C SER A 152 -4.86 4.74 11.57
N LYS A 153 -5.85 5.09 10.75
CA LYS A 153 -5.73 5.15 9.28
C LYS A 153 -4.80 6.28 8.86
N ALA A 154 -4.97 7.48 9.39
CA ALA A 154 -4.10 8.63 9.13
C ALA A 154 -2.64 8.32 9.51
N ALA A 155 -2.41 7.78 10.71
CA ALA A 155 -1.09 7.36 11.18
C ALA A 155 -0.46 6.28 10.27
N SER A 156 -1.22 5.25 9.86
CA SER A 156 -0.72 4.22 8.95
C SER A 156 -0.40 4.79 7.55
N THR A 157 -1.20 5.73 7.03
CA THR A 157 -0.90 6.40 5.76
C THR A 157 0.30 7.32 5.85
N ALA A 158 0.44 8.09 6.94
CA ALA A 158 1.58 8.96 7.18
C ALA A 158 2.89 8.15 7.33
N ALA A 159 2.86 7.06 8.09
CA ALA A 159 4.00 6.14 8.19
C ALA A 159 4.39 5.53 6.84
N ARG A 160 3.41 5.16 5.99
CA ARG A 160 3.65 4.66 4.63
C ARG A 160 4.21 5.73 3.70
N ALA A 161 3.76 6.98 3.82
CA ALA A 161 4.29 8.10 3.08
C ALA A 161 5.74 8.39 3.48
N LYS A 162 6.03 8.47 4.79
CA LYS A 162 7.38 8.66 5.34
C LYS A 162 8.34 7.55 4.89
N ALA A 163 7.95 6.29 5.01
CA ALA A 163 8.79 5.18 4.53
C ALA A 163 8.98 5.16 3.00
N LYS A 164 8.09 5.81 2.23
CA LYS A 164 8.26 5.99 0.78
C LYS A 164 9.22 7.13 0.45
N SER A 165 9.19 8.25 1.17
CA SER A 165 10.15 9.37 0.99
C SER A 165 11.54 9.04 1.52
N GLU A 166 11.64 8.24 2.58
CA GLU A 166 12.90 7.70 3.10
C GLU A 166 13.48 6.56 2.23
N ARG A 167 12.78 6.11 1.18
CA ARG A 167 13.31 5.06 0.30
C ARG A 167 14.40 5.63 -0.62
N ALA A 168 15.55 4.95 -0.66
CA ALA A 168 16.64 5.29 -1.57
C ALA A 168 16.16 5.44 -3.04
N PRO A 169 16.67 6.44 -3.79
CA PRO A 169 16.27 6.72 -5.17
C PRO A 169 16.26 5.48 -6.08
N PRO A 170 15.31 5.39 -7.03
CA PRO A 170 15.28 4.32 -8.02
C PRO A 170 16.58 4.30 -8.85
N GLY A 171 17.01 3.10 -9.27
CA GLY A 171 18.15 2.95 -10.18
C GLY A 171 17.82 3.41 -11.61
N ALA A 172 18.86 3.57 -12.44
CA ALA A 172 18.79 4.10 -13.81
C ALA A 172 17.65 3.51 -14.66
N TYR A 173 17.57 2.18 -14.75
CA TYR A 173 16.50 1.50 -15.49
C TYR A 173 15.10 1.83 -14.97
N ILE A 174 14.91 1.92 -13.64
CA ILE A 174 13.60 2.22 -13.05
C ILE A 174 13.20 3.67 -13.30
N GLN A 175 14.16 4.61 -13.31
CA GLN A 175 13.91 6.00 -13.68
C GLN A 175 13.45 6.09 -15.15
N PHE A 176 14.23 5.51 -16.07
CA PHE A 176 13.90 5.41 -17.50
C PHE A 176 12.54 4.72 -17.75
N ALA A 177 12.30 3.58 -17.10
CA ALA A 177 11.06 2.84 -17.24
C ALA A 177 9.85 3.63 -16.72
N THR A 178 10.02 4.44 -15.67
CA THR A 178 8.93 5.29 -15.15
C THR A 178 8.58 6.43 -16.11
N SER A 179 9.57 7.05 -16.77
CA SER A 179 9.32 8.08 -17.79
C SER A 179 8.70 7.49 -19.05
N GLU A 180 9.26 6.39 -19.57
CA GLU A 180 8.74 5.76 -20.80
C GLU A 180 7.36 5.13 -20.60
N LEU A 181 7.07 4.52 -19.45
CA LEU A 181 5.71 4.06 -19.13
C LEU A 181 4.71 5.21 -19.08
N ARG A 182 5.09 6.38 -18.56
CA ARG A 182 4.20 7.55 -18.52
C ARG A 182 3.89 8.03 -19.94
N ARG A 183 4.91 8.10 -20.79
CA ARG A 183 4.82 8.45 -22.22
C ARG A 183 3.89 7.47 -22.95
N LEU A 184 4.21 6.17 -22.90
CA LEU A 184 3.45 5.10 -23.54
C LEU A 184 2.02 4.96 -23.03
N LYS A 185 1.76 5.19 -21.73
CA LYS A 185 0.40 5.13 -21.17
C LYS A 185 -0.45 6.36 -21.55
N ALA A 186 0.17 7.50 -21.81
CA ALA A 186 -0.53 8.66 -22.38
C ALA A 186 -0.88 8.42 -23.86
N GLU A 187 0.03 7.85 -24.63
CA GLU A 187 -0.18 7.50 -26.05
C GLU A 187 -1.18 6.34 -26.22
N ARG A 188 -1.14 5.35 -25.33
CA ARG A 188 -1.87 4.07 -25.44
C ARG A 188 -2.53 3.69 -24.11
N PRO A 189 -3.51 4.47 -23.61
CA PRO A 189 -4.13 4.24 -22.30
C PRO A 189 -4.85 2.90 -22.17
N ALA A 190 -5.33 2.34 -23.29
CA ALA A 190 -5.98 1.02 -23.35
C ALA A 190 -4.99 -0.16 -23.47
N ALA A 191 -3.69 0.08 -23.67
CA ALA A 191 -2.72 -1.01 -23.80
C ALA A 191 -2.43 -1.68 -22.45
N ALA A 192 -2.27 -3.01 -22.47
CA ALA A 192 -1.91 -3.77 -21.28
C ALA A 192 -0.54 -3.31 -20.73
N ALA A 193 -0.49 -3.02 -19.43
CA ALA A 193 0.73 -2.53 -18.77
C ALA A 193 1.93 -3.50 -18.90
N THR A 194 1.68 -4.80 -19.06
CA THR A 194 2.68 -5.82 -19.36
C THR A 194 3.30 -5.63 -20.74
N ALA A 195 2.50 -5.36 -21.77
CA ALA A 195 2.99 -5.08 -23.13
C ALA A 195 3.82 -3.79 -23.16
N LEU A 196 3.35 -2.73 -22.49
CA LEU A 196 4.11 -1.48 -22.36
C LEU A 196 5.45 -1.70 -21.64
N MET A 197 5.49 -2.49 -20.56
CA MET A 197 6.74 -2.82 -19.87
C MET A 197 7.71 -3.65 -20.72
N SER A 198 7.21 -4.57 -21.56
CA SER A 198 8.05 -5.32 -22.51
C SER A 198 8.67 -4.39 -23.56
N GLU A 199 7.90 -3.42 -24.07
CA GLU A 199 8.37 -2.41 -25.01
C GLU A 199 9.44 -1.51 -24.36
N VAL A 200 9.22 -1.04 -23.13
CA VAL A 200 10.20 -0.29 -22.32
C VAL A 200 11.50 -1.09 -22.13
N ALA A 201 11.40 -2.40 -21.86
CA ALA A 201 12.56 -3.26 -21.69
C ALA A 201 13.32 -3.50 -23.00
N ALA A 202 12.63 -3.52 -24.16
CA ALA A 202 13.27 -3.56 -25.46
C ALA A 202 14.01 -2.24 -25.76
N ARG A 203 13.33 -1.09 -25.57
CA ARG A 203 13.91 0.26 -25.70
C ARG A 203 15.16 0.43 -24.82
N TRP A 204 15.12 -0.03 -23.56
CA TRP A 204 16.30 0.02 -22.67
C TRP A 204 17.49 -0.79 -23.20
N ARG A 205 17.26 -1.98 -23.78
CA ARG A 205 18.35 -2.79 -24.35
C ARG A 205 18.96 -2.13 -25.58
N ALA A 206 18.14 -1.49 -26.40
CA ALA A 206 18.55 -0.80 -27.63
C ALA A 206 19.27 0.54 -27.40
N LEU A 207 19.23 1.11 -26.18
CA LEU A 207 20.01 2.31 -25.85
C LEU A 207 21.52 2.07 -26.02
N PRO A 208 22.29 3.06 -26.52
CA PRO A 208 23.75 3.04 -26.48
C PRO A 208 24.30 2.79 -25.07
N GLU A 209 25.44 2.11 -24.97
CA GLU A 209 26.11 1.90 -23.67
C GLU A 209 26.51 3.23 -23.00
N ALA A 210 26.86 4.25 -23.79
CA ALA A 210 27.14 5.61 -23.28
C ALA A 210 25.93 6.20 -22.52
N ASP A 211 24.72 6.11 -23.07
CA ASP A 211 23.50 6.61 -22.43
C ASP A 211 23.14 5.82 -21.18
N LYS A 212 23.32 4.48 -21.22
CA LYS A 212 23.09 3.61 -20.07
C LYS A 212 24.10 3.90 -18.95
N ALA A 213 25.36 4.16 -19.29
CA ALA A 213 26.42 4.57 -18.37
C ALA A 213 26.14 5.95 -17.74
N ALA A 214 25.74 6.95 -18.55
CA ALA A 214 25.37 8.28 -18.05
C ALA A 214 24.19 8.21 -17.05
N ARG A 215 23.15 7.43 -17.39
CA ARG A 215 22.01 7.20 -16.48
C ARG A 215 22.40 6.42 -15.23
N ALA A 216 23.33 5.45 -15.33
CA ALA A 216 23.87 4.73 -14.19
C ALA A 216 24.67 5.65 -13.25
N ALA A 217 25.55 6.51 -13.79
CA ALA A 217 26.30 7.50 -13.03
C ALA A 217 25.35 8.49 -12.31
N ALA A 218 24.32 9.00 -13.00
CA ALA A 218 23.31 9.87 -12.39
C ALA A 218 22.55 9.18 -11.24
N ALA A 219 22.15 7.90 -11.43
CA ALA A 219 21.47 7.14 -10.38
C ALA A 219 22.38 6.83 -9.17
N THR A 220 23.67 6.59 -9.39
CA THR A 220 24.68 6.43 -8.33
C THR A 220 24.89 7.75 -7.58
N LYS A 221 25.03 8.88 -8.28
CA LYS A 221 25.14 10.22 -7.68
C LYS A 221 23.91 10.56 -6.82
N ALA A 222 22.70 10.34 -7.33
CA ALA A 222 21.46 10.58 -6.58
C ALA A 222 21.37 9.70 -5.31
N ARG A 223 21.87 8.46 -5.36
CA ARG A 223 21.95 7.57 -4.19
C ARG A 223 23.00 7.98 -3.17
N ALA A 224 24.15 8.47 -3.62
CA ALA A 224 25.19 9.02 -2.75
C ALA A 224 24.69 10.29 -2.04
N GLN A 225 24.03 11.20 -2.76
CA GLN A 225 23.39 12.39 -2.20
C GLN A 225 22.31 12.02 -1.16
N TRP A 226 21.41 11.08 -1.47
CA TRP A 226 20.40 10.59 -0.52
C TRP A 226 21.02 9.89 0.70
N ALA A 227 22.18 9.24 0.56
CA ALA A 227 22.87 8.64 1.70
C ALA A 227 23.52 9.71 2.59
N ALA A 228 24.14 10.73 1.99
CA ALA A 228 24.77 11.84 2.71
C ALA A 228 23.77 12.79 3.37
N SER A 229 22.55 12.93 2.81
CA SER A 229 21.49 13.78 3.37
C SER A 229 20.71 13.14 4.53
N ARG A 230 21.13 11.97 5.02
CA ARG A 230 20.50 11.29 6.16
C ARG A 230 21.42 11.40 7.37
N PRO A 231 20.88 11.68 8.57
CA PRO A 231 21.68 11.59 9.78
C PRO A 231 22.24 10.16 9.90
N ALA A 232 23.49 10.06 10.36
CA ALA A 232 24.02 8.78 10.81
C ALA A 232 23.09 8.23 11.91
N ALA A 233 22.71 6.96 11.76
CA ALA A 233 21.76 6.28 12.64
C ALA A 233 22.50 5.50 13.72
#